data_AF-A0A2P8G0T6-F1
#
_entry.id   AF-A0A2P8G0T6-F1
#
_cell.length_a   1.000
_cell.length_b   1.000
_cell.length_c   1.000
_cell.angle_alpha   90.00
_cell.angle_beta   90.00
_cell.angle_gamma   90.00
#
_symmetry.space_group_name_H-M   'P 1'
#
loop_
_entity.id
_entity.type
_entity.pdbx_description
1 polymer ?
#
loop_
_entity_poly.entity_id
_entity_poly.type
_entity_poly.pdbx_seq_one_letter_code
_entity_poly.pdbx_strand_id
1 'polypeptide(L)'
;MQPINVPLLNCPFEAKISPFVSEIDQHTSAWLQEFNLLQSDEAYDRFRKYKFAWMTARTYPDAELDFLCTANDLNTWLFVLDDLLDHVTPETAGYREQGYLQQVITDFVNVLRYDKFVGRDINPVLAALSDFWNKMRQLSTVSWQCQFTLSLKATFEAAVWEAENAKQRRHPSVFQYMQMRPFFSGANLGTDMLEVAAQTYLPIFVLQNEQFQKLVDLARRAVCWANDLFSLSKELAHGDDHNLVVVIEHEQQISLEEAIAETAAIHNREIALFNELRTQLPSFGSHIDYSIQRHLDALGTMVRGFMDWSIYDTARYEFNYTAR
;
A
#
# COMPACT_ATOMS: atom_id res chain seq x y z
N MET A 1 -7.89 19.71 11.59
CA MET A 1 -6.75 19.42 12.49
C MET A 1 -5.77 20.60 12.36
N GLN A 2 -4.67 20.69 13.11
CA GLN A 2 -3.66 21.70 12.74
C GLN A 2 -2.87 21.16 11.54
N PRO A 3 -2.78 21.90 10.43
CA PRO A 3 -2.09 21.39 9.25
C PRO A 3 -0.59 21.30 9.53
N ILE A 4 -0.01 20.12 9.27
CA ILE A 4 1.43 19.87 9.36
C ILE A 4 2.11 20.45 8.13
N ASN A 5 3.24 21.13 8.30
CA ASN A 5 4.07 21.60 7.20
C ASN A 5 4.97 20.45 6.72
N VAL A 6 4.66 19.89 5.55
CA VAL A 6 5.42 18.80 4.95
C VAL A 6 6.50 19.39 4.02
N PRO A 7 7.79 19.07 4.22
CA PRO A 7 8.85 19.50 3.33
C PRO A 7 8.67 18.96 1.92
N LEU A 8 9.25 19.67 0.92
CA LEU A 8 9.27 19.16 -0.45
C LEU A 8 10.03 17.82 -0.49
N LEU A 9 9.39 16.81 -1.07
CA LEU A 9 9.95 15.49 -1.26
C LEU A 9 10.47 15.34 -2.68
N ASN A 10 11.69 14.81 -2.81
CA ASN A 10 12.31 14.54 -4.10
C ASN A 10 11.59 13.38 -4.80
N CYS A 11 11.00 13.64 -5.96
CA CYS A 11 10.36 12.62 -6.77
C CYS A 11 10.57 12.96 -8.26
N PRO A 12 11.73 12.58 -8.83
CA PRO A 12 12.13 12.99 -10.17
C PRO A 12 11.49 12.17 -11.30
N PHE A 13 10.46 11.38 -10.99
CA PHE A 13 9.79 10.52 -11.96
C PHE A 13 8.63 11.27 -12.63
N GLU A 14 8.33 10.85 -13.87
CA GLU A 14 7.26 11.45 -14.68
C GLU A 14 5.87 11.23 -14.05
N ALA A 15 5.08 12.30 -13.97
CA ALA A 15 3.70 12.22 -13.52
C ALA A 15 2.80 11.66 -14.63
N LYS A 16 2.02 10.63 -14.32
CA LYS A 16 1.09 9.97 -15.25
C LYS A 16 -0.22 9.64 -14.56
N ILE A 17 -1.27 9.45 -15.35
CA ILE A 17 -2.56 8.93 -14.92
C ILE A 17 -3.19 8.14 -16.06
N SER A 18 -3.73 6.96 -15.76
CA SER A 18 -4.46 6.14 -16.72
C SER A 18 -5.67 6.91 -17.27
N PRO A 19 -6.00 6.78 -18.58
CA PRO A 19 -7.23 7.34 -19.13
C PRO A 19 -8.49 6.71 -18.52
N PHE A 20 -8.38 5.54 -17.89
CA PHE A 20 -9.50 4.75 -17.36
C PHE A 20 -9.94 5.11 -15.94
N VAL A 21 -9.48 6.24 -15.38
CA VAL A 21 -9.74 6.60 -13.98
C VAL A 21 -11.24 6.65 -13.64
N SER A 22 -12.09 7.07 -14.57
CA SER A 22 -13.53 7.16 -14.34
C SER A 22 -14.19 5.79 -14.34
N GLU A 23 -13.74 4.90 -15.21
CA GLU A 23 -14.21 3.52 -15.33
C GLU A 23 -13.84 2.71 -14.09
N ILE A 24 -12.64 2.89 -13.55
CA ILE A 24 -12.19 2.27 -12.30
C ILE A 24 -13.08 2.74 -11.13
N ASP A 25 -13.34 4.04 -11.02
CA ASP A 25 -14.16 4.62 -9.95
C ASP A 25 -15.60 4.10 -9.96
N GLN A 26 -16.19 4.01 -11.16
CA GLN A 26 -17.52 3.45 -11.36
C GLN A 26 -17.57 1.96 -11.03
N HIS A 27 -16.59 1.18 -11.52
CA HIS A 27 -16.48 -0.25 -11.26
C HIS A 27 -16.40 -0.53 -9.76
N THR A 28 -15.44 0.06 -9.05
CA THR A 28 -15.25 -0.25 -7.62
C THR A 28 -16.40 0.29 -6.77
N SER A 29 -17.04 1.40 -7.17
CA SER A 29 -18.27 1.86 -6.50
C SER A 29 -19.41 0.84 -6.60
N ALA A 30 -19.59 0.22 -7.78
CA ALA A 30 -20.58 -0.85 -7.97
C ALA A 30 -20.18 -2.11 -7.19
N TRP A 31 -18.90 -2.44 -7.18
CA TRP A 31 -18.36 -3.59 -6.44
C TRP A 31 -18.57 -3.47 -4.92
N LEU A 32 -18.32 -2.28 -4.34
CA LEU A 32 -18.62 -2.00 -2.93
C LEU A 32 -20.09 -2.24 -2.57
N GLN A 33 -21.01 -1.84 -3.46
CA GLN A 33 -22.44 -2.06 -3.29
C GLN A 33 -22.82 -3.54 -3.43
N GLU A 34 -22.26 -4.21 -4.43
CA GLU A 34 -22.52 -5.63 -4.71
C GLU A 34 -22.16 -6.54 -3.53
N PHE A 35 -21.07 -6.21 -2.84
CA PHE A 35 -20.58 -6.94 -1.67
C PHE A 35 -21.00 -6.32 -0.33
N ASN A 36 -21.83 -5.27 -0.33
CA ASN A 36 -22.30 -4.58 0.88
C ASN A 36 -21.17 -4.25 1.87
N LEU A 37 -20.06 -3.69 1.34
CA LEU A 37 -18.83 -3.47 2.11
C LEU A 37 -18.86 -2.20 2.97
N LEU A 38 -19.73 -1.24 2.65
CA LEU A 38 -19.94 -0.02 3.41
C LEU A 38 -21.39 0.03 3.93
N GLN A 39 -21.56 0.43 5.19
CA GLN A 39 -22.83 0.30 5.93
C GLN A 39 -23.67 1.59 5.96
N SER A 40 -23.18 2.71 5.42
CA SER A 40 -23.92 3.98 5.43
C SER A 40 -23.58 4.90 4.26
N ASP A 41 -24.47 5.83 3.94
CA ASP A 41 -24.26 6.83 2.88
C ASP A 41 -23.06 7.73 3.22
N GLU A 42 -22.82 8.04 4.49
CA GLU A 42 -21.66 8.81 4.94
C GLU A 42 -20.35 8.05 4.66
N ALA A 43 -20.34 6.72 4.82
CA ALA A 43 -19.17 5.90 4.48
C ALA A 43 -18.89 5.93 2.97
N TYR A 44 -19.94 5.88 2.13
CA TYR A 44 -19.80 6.05 0.68
C TYR A 44 -19.31 7.45 0.30
N ASP A 45 -19.83 8.50 0.92
CA ASP A 45 -19.38 9.87 0.68
C ASP A 45 -17.92 10.10 1.07
N ARG A 46 -17.50 9.48 2.18
CA ARG A 46 -16.10 9.48 2.62
C ARG A 46 -15.21 8.73 1.63
N PHE A 47 -15.62 7.53 1.20
CA PHE A 47 -14.91 6.74 0.20
C PHE A 47 -14.69 7.52 -1.10
N ARG A 48 -15.72 8.18 -1.64
CA ARG A 48 -15.62 8.99 -2.87
C ARG A 48 -14.59 10.12 -2.77
N LYS A 49 -14.42 10.68 -1.57
CA LYS A 49 -13.43 11.74 -1.28
C LYS A 49 -12.00 11.20 -1.18
N TYR A 50 -11.82 9.91 -0.91
CA TYR A 50 -10.49 9.29 -0.87
C TYR A 50 -9.90 9.05 -2.25
N LYS A 51 -10.72 8.96 -3.30
CA LYS A 51 -10.27 8.90 -4.69
C LYS A 51 -9.29 7.75 -4.96
N PHE A 52 -9.55 6.56 -4.41
CA PHE A 52 -8.65 5.40 -4.59
C PHE A 52 -8.49 4.99 -6.07
N ALA A 53 -9.53 5.20 -6.90
CA ALA A 53 -9.41 5.01 -8.34
C ALA A 53 -8.32 5.88 -8.97
N TRP A 54 -8.14 7.12 -8.50
CA TRP A 54 -7.04 8.00 -8.93
C TRP A 54 -5.69 7.48 -8.43
N MET A 55 -5.61 7.00 -7.18
CA MET A 55 -4.40 6.35 -6.67
C MET A 55 -3.97 5.22 -7.60
N THR A 56 -4.88 4.27 -7.88
CA THR A 56 -4.61 3.11 -8.73
C THR A 56 -4.27 3.52 -10.17
N ALA A 57 -5.03 4.46 -10.75
CA ALA A 57 -4.79 4.98 -12.11
C ALA A 57 -3.45 5.71 -12.25
N ARG A 58 -2.91 6.33 -11.20
CA ARG A 58 -1.59 6.95 -11.23
C ARG A 58 -0.45 5.98 -10.91
N THR A 59 -0.75 4.93 -10.15
CA THR A 59 0.21 3.90 -9.73
C THR A 59 0.53 2.96 -10.89
N TYR A 60 -0.47 2.62 -11.71
CA TYR A 60 -0.35 1.70 -12.84
C TYR A 60 -0.87 2.33 -14.15
N PRO A 61 -0.38 3.50 -14.56
CA PRO A 61 -1.03 4.33 -15.58
C PRO A 61 -1.15 3.65 -16.95
N ASP A 62 -0.22 2.75 -17.26
CA ASP A 62 -0.12 2.06 -18.55
C ASP A 62 -0.76 0.65 -18.52
N ALA A 63 -1.41 0.25 -17.42
CA ALA A 63 -2.04 -1.07 -17.29
C ALA A 63 -3.43 -1.12 -17.94
N GLU A 64 -3.86 -2.34 -18.28
CA GLU A 64 -5.18 -2.60 -18.87
C GLU A 64 -6.31 -2.41 -17.84
N LEU A 65 -7.51 -2.05 -18.33
CA LEU A 65 -8.68 -1.74 -17.50
C LEU A 65 -9.03 -2.87 -16.53
N ASP A 66 -9.05 -4.13 -16.98
CA ASP A 66 -9.41 -5.27 -16.13
C ASP A 66 -8.47 -5.42 -14.91
N PHE A 67 -7.18 -5.18 -15.12
CA PHE A 67 -6.19 -5.17 -14.05
C PHE A 67 -6.41 -3.98 -13.13
N LEU A 68 -6.61 -2.78 -13.68
CA LEU A 68 -6.82 -1.57 -12.90
C LEU A 68 -8.04 -1.66 -11.99
N CYS A 69 -9.16 -2.18 -12.48
CA CYS A 69 -10.35 -2.45 -11.69
C CYS A 69 -10.04 -3.45 -10.56
N THR A 70 -9.38 -4.57 -10.88
CA THR A 70 -9.06 -5.62 -9.90
C THR A 70 -8.08 -5.13 -8.83
N ALA A 71 -7.05 -4.36 -9.21
CA ALA A 71 -6.09 -3.78 -8.28
C ALA A 71 -6.75 -2.72 -7.38
N ASN A 72 -7.66 -1.90 -7.92
CA ASN A 72 -8.39 -0.92 -7.14
C ASN A 72 -9.37 -1.56 -6.14
N ASP A 73 -10.00 -2.68 -6.52
CA ASP A 73 -10.85 -3.48 -5.63
C ASP A 73 -10.03 -3.99 -4.44
N LEU A 74 -8.80 -4.49 -4.64
CA LEU A 74 -7.91 -4.89 -3.54
C LEU A 74 -7.53 -3.72 -2.63
N ASN A 75 -7.09 -2.60 -3.20
CA ASN A 75 -6.72 -1.41 -2.43
C ASN A 75 -7.90 -0.92 -1.56
N THR A 76 -9.09 -0.88 -2.16
CA THR A 76 -10.33 -0.52 -1.49
C THR A 76 -10.68 -1.52 -0.40
N TRP A 77 -10.52 -2.81 -0.68
CA TRP A 77 -10.81 -3.89 0.26
C TRP A 77 -9.89 -3.84 1.48
N LEU A 78 -8.59 -3.61 1.29
CA LEU A 78 -7.62 -3.42 2.39
C LEU A 78 -8.03 -2.23 3.26
N PHE A 79 -8.48 -1.14 2.64
CA PHE A 79 -8.96 0.03 3.36
C PHE A 79 -10.25 -0.24 4.15
N VAL A 80 -11.21 -0.96 3.56
CA VAL A 80 -12.43 -1.37 4.28
C VAL A 80 -12.09 -2.24 5.48
N LEU A 81 -11.13 -3.16 5.33
CA LEU A 81 -10.67 -3.98 6.45
C LEU A 81 -10.02 -3.12 7.54
N ASP A 82 -9.15 -2.18 7.18
CA ASP A 82 -8.52 -1.22 8.10
C ASP A 82 -9.57 -0.43 8.90
N ASP A 83 -10.55 0.18 8.21
CA ASP A 83 -11.65 0.92 8.85
C ASP A 83 -12.50 0.02 9.79
N LEU A 84 -12.72 -1.26 9.44
CA LEU A 84 -13.43 -2.23 10.29
C LEU A 84 -12.64 -2.61 11.54
N LEU A 85 -11.32 -2.65 11.44
CA LEU A 85 -10.44 -2.91 12.56
C LEU A 85 -10.35 -1.68 13.47
N ASP A 86 -10.29 -0.46 12.91
CA ASP A 86 -10.14 0.80 13.64
C ASP A 86 -11.41 1.26 14.36
N HIS A 87 -12.57 1.19 13.70
CA HIS A 87 -13.84 1.63 14.25
C HIS A 87 -14.56 0.51 15.00
N VAL A 88 -14.02 0.22 16.17
CA VAL A 88 -14.58 -0.74 17.12
C VAL A 88 -15.88 -0.20 17.73
N THR A 89 -17.02 -0.78 17.37
CA THR A 89 -18.27 -0.73 18.12
C THR A 89 -18.31 -1.88 19.14
N PRO A 90 -19.21 -1.89 20.13
CA PRO A 90 -19.39 -3.05 21.02
C PRO A 90 -19.60 -4.37 20.27
N GLU A 91 -20.19 -4.32 19.08
CA GLU A 91 -20.42 -5.46 18.19
C GLU A 91 -19.17 -5.88 17.40
N THR A 92 -18.24 -4.96 17.13
CA THR A 92 -17.00 -5.21 16.36
C THR A 92 -15.73 -5.26 17.21
N ALA A 93 -15.85 -5.15 18.54
CA ALA A 93 -14.74 -5.18 19.49
C ALA A 93 -13.87 -6.44 19.43
N GLY A 94 -14.46 -7.56 19.02
CA GLY A 94 -13.73 -8.80 18.78
C GLY A 94 -12.79 -8.75 17.57
N TYR A 95 -12.93 -7.79 16.65
CA TYR A 95 -12.17 -7.79 15.38
C TYR A 95 -10.70 -7.44 15.54
N ARG A 96 -10.34 -6.68 16.59
CA ARG A 96 -8.93 -6.44 16.95
C ARG A 96 -8.36 -7.49 17.91
N GLU A 97 -9.14 -8.49 18.32
CA GLU A 97 -8.59 -9.58 19.11
C GLU A 97 -7.66 -10.42 18.25
N GLN A 98 -6.51 -10.80 18.82
CA GLN A 98 -5.52 -11.64 18.16
C GLN A 98 -6.17 -12.91 17.57
N GLY A 99 -7.17 -13.48 18.24
CA GLY A 99 -7.91 -14.65 17.75
C GLY A 99 -8.67 -14.38 16.45
N TYR A 100 -9.31 -13.21 16.30
CA TYR A 100 -10.02 -12.84 15.08
C TYR A 100 -9.05 -12.52 13.95
N LEU A 101 -8.00 -11.75 14.18
CA LEU A 101 -6.98 -11.47 13.16
C LEU A 101 -6.30 -12.77 12.68
N GLN A 102 -6.03 -13.71 13.59
CA GLN A 102 -5.48 -15.02 13.22
C GLN A 102 -6.49 -15.86 12.41
N GLN A 103 -7.79 -15.75 12.72
CA GLN A 103 -8.85 -16.40 11.97
C GLN A 103 -9.02 -15.79 10.58
N VAL A 104 -9.04 -14.46 10.48
CA VAL A 104 -8.93 -13.66 9.26
C VAL A 104 -7.77 -14.22 8.43
N ILE A 105 -6.53 -14.18 8.94
CA ILE A 105 -5.34 -14.74 8.26
C ILE A 105 -5.57 -16.17 7.75
N THR A 106 -6.15 -17.03 8.60
CA THR A 106 -6.42 -18.43 8.23
C THR A 106 -7.42 -18.52 7.07
N ASP A 107 -8.49 -17.73 7.12
CA ASP A 107 -9.50 -17.67 6.07
C ASP A 107 -8.95 -17.04 4.78
N PHE A 108 -8.08 -16.02 4.85
CA PHE A 108 -7.35 -15.48 3.68
C PHE A 108 -6.48 -16.54 3.03
N VAL A 109 -5.63 -17.20 3.83
CA VAL A 109 -4.78 -18.28 3.32
C VAL A 109 -5.64 -19.36 2.70
N ASN A 110 -6.81 -19.68 3.26
CA ASN A 110 -7.71 -20.66 2.67
C ASN A 110 -8.28 -20.21 1.31
N VAL A 111 -8.68 -18.95 1.17
CA VAL A 111 -9.17 -18.43 -0.13
C VAL A 111 -8.04 -18.46 -1.16
N LEU A 112 -6.86 -17.97 -0.82
CA LEU A 112 -5.76 -17.77 -1.78
C LEU A 112 -5.05 -19.07 -2.16
N ARG A 113 -4.84 -19.95 -1.17
CA ARG A 113 -4.06 -21.18 -1.35
C ARG A 113 -4.91 -22.39 -1.72
N TYR A 114 -6.15 -22.45 -1.26
CA TYR A 114 -7.05 -23.58 -1.50
C TYR A 114 -8.25 -23.23 -2.37
N ASP A 115 -8.29 -22.02 -2.94
CA ASP A 115 -9.38 -21.54 -3.78
C ASP A 115 -10.75 -21.67 -3.11
N LYS A 116 -10.77 -21.54 -1.77
CA LYS A 116 -11.99 -21.70 -1.00
C LYS A 116 -12.91 -20.51 -1.30
N PHE A 117 -14.02 -20.78 -1.97
CA PHE A 117 -15.05 -19.77 -2.20
C PHE A 117 -15.84 -19.49 -0.91
N VAL A 118 -16.01 -18.21 -0.57
CA VAL A 118 -16.88 -17.75 0.51
C VAL A 118 -18.07 -17.01 -0.07
N GLY A 119 -19.28 -17.43 0.27
CA GLY A 119 -20.50 -16.78 -0.18
C GLY A 119 -20.77 -15.47 0.56
N ARG A 120 -21.41 -14.51 -0.13
CA ARG A 120 -21.75 -13.18 0.42
C ARG A 120 -22.59 -13.26 1.70
N ASP A 121 -23.52 -14.22 1.77
CA ASP A 121 -24.39 -14.41 2.94
C ASP A 121 -23.64 -14.92 4.18
N ILE A 122 -22.41 -15.43 4.01
CA ILE A 122 -21.57 -15.94 5.09
C ILE A 122 -20.68 -14.83 5.64
N ASN A 123 -19.91 -14.18 4.75
CA ASN A 123 -19.02 -13.09 5.10
C ASN A 123 -18.76 -12.23 3.85
N PRO A 124 -19.35 -11.03 3.75
CA PRO A 124 -19.22 -10.19 2.57
C PRO A 124 -17.77 -9.74 2.30
N VAL A 125 -16.98 -9.51 3.34
CA VAL A 125 -15.56 -9.13 3.25
C VAL A 125 -14.73 -10.26 2.63
N LEU A 126 -14.92 -11.50 3.07
CA LEU A 126 -14.22 -12.67 2.50
C LEU A 126 -14.74 -13.06 1.11
N ALA A 127 -16.03 -12.82 0.83
CA ALA A 127 -16.60 -13.02 -0.50
C ALA A 127 -15.99 -12.04 -1.51
N ALA A 128 -15.81 -10.78 -1.12
CA ALA A 128 -15.15 -9.75 -1.92
C ALA A 128 -13.69 -10.12 -2.22
N LEU A 129 -12.93 -10.59 -1.22
CA LEU A 129 -11.59 -11.12 -1.46
C LEU A 129 -11.60 -12.30 -2.44
N SER A 130 -12.55 -13.23 -2.29
CA SER A 130 -12.67 -14.40 -3.17
C SER A 130 -12.88 -13.98 -4.62
N ASP A 131 -13.71 -12.96 -4.86
CA ASP A 131 -13.94 -12.37 -6.18
C ASP A 131 -12.68 -11.70 -6.75
N PHE A 132 -12.01 -10.85 -5.95
CA PHE A 132 -10.71 -10.26 -6.31
C PHE A 132 -9.72 -11.35 -6.74
N TRP A 133 -9.56 -12.40 -5.92
CA TRP A 133 -8.57 -13.44 -6.19
C TRP A 133 -8.89 -14.22 -7.48
N ASN A 134 -10.17 -14.53 -7.70
CA ASN A 134 -10.60 -15.19 -8.93
C ASN A 134 -10.28 -14.37 -10.18
N LYS A 135 -10.44 -13.04 -10.13
CA LYS A 135 -10.07 -12.13 -11.22
C LYS A 135 -8.56 -12.05 -11.38
N MET A 136 -7.83 -11.80 -10.29
CA MET A 136 -6.37 -11.64 -10.32
C MET A 136 -5.66 -12.91 -10.81
N ARG A 137 -6.18 -14.10 -10.49
CA ARG A 137 -5.65 -15.37 -11.01
C ARG A 137 -5.73 -15.52 -12.53
N GLN A 138 -6.73 -14.90 -13.17
CA GLN A 138 -6.87 -14.93 -14.63
C GLN A 138 -5.91 -13.96 -15.32
N LEU A 139 -5.46 -12.93 -14.61
CA LEU A 139 -4.56 -11.89 -15.11
C LEU A 139 -3.08 -12.18 -14.85
N SER A 140 -2.77 -13.14 -13.97
CA SER A 140 -1.42 -13.40 -13.45
C SER A 140 -0.92 -14.81 -13.72
N THR A 141 0.38 -15.03 -13.51
CA THR A 141 0.98 -16.37 -13.61
C THR A 141 0.89 -17.12 -12.29
N VAL A 142 0.93 -18.45 -12.33
CA VAL A 142 0.98 -19.30 -11.12
C VAL A 142 2.17 -18.96 -10.23
N SER A 143 3.34 -18.65 -10.83
CA SER A 143 4.53 -18.24 -10.08
C SER A 143 4.28 -16.96 -9.28
N TRP A 144 3.67 -15.96 -9.91
CA TRP A 144 3.29 -14.72 -9.25
C TRP A 144 2.25 -14.96 -8.15
N GLN A 145 1.23 -15.78 -8.42
CA GLN A 145 0.18 -16.12 -7.44
C GLN A 145 0.76 -16.72 -6.16
N CYS A 146 1.76 -17.61 -6.28
CA CYS A 146 2.46 -18.18 -5.13
C CYS A 146 3.19 -17.11 -4.31
N GLN A 147 3.93 -16.20 -4.95
CA GLN A 147 4.66 -15.14 -4.27
C GLN A 147 3.70 -14.13 -3.61
N PHE A 148 2.67 -13.70 -4.34
CA PHE A 148 1.68 -12.76 -3.85
C PHE A 148 0.94 -13.28 -2.61
N THR A 149 0.64 -14.59 -2.58
CA THR A 149 0.03 -15.22 -1.39
C THR A 149 0.95 -15.14 -0.16
N LEU A 150 2.26 -15.28 -0.34
CA LEU A 150 3.24 -15.12 0.75
C LEU A 150 3.35 -13.67 1.20
N SER A 151 3.36 -12.73 0.26
CA SER A 151 3.38 -11.29 0.54
C SER A 151 2.14 -10.84 1.29
N LEU A 152 0.96 -11.31 0.91
CA LEU A 152 -0.28 -10.98 1.62
C LEU A 152 -0.29 -11.58 3.04
N LYS A 153 0.19 -12.81 3.21
CA LYS A 153 0.39 -13.39 4.54
C LYS A 153 1.31 -12.50 5.39
N ALA A 154 2.43 -12.02 4.83
CA ALA A 154 3.35 -11.13 5.54
C ALA A 154 2.70 -9.79 5.91
N THR A 155 1.85 -9.23 5.05
CA THR A 155 1.05 -8.03 5.35
C THR A 155 0.19 -8.22 6.59
N PHE A 156 -0.54 -9.33 6.69
CA PHE A 156 -1.38 -9.57 7.87
C PHE A 156 -0.58 -9.91 9.14
N GLU A 157 0.53 -10.64 9.01
CA GLU A 157 1.43 -10.87 10.14
C GLU A 157 2.01 -9.55 10.68
N ALA A 158 2.28 -8.59 9.79
CA ALA A 158 2.69 -7.24 10.17
C ALA A 158 1.54 -6.43 10.80
N ALA A 159 0.31 -6.55 10.32
CA ALA A 159 -0.85 -5.92 10.93
C ALA A 159 -1.12 -6.46 12.36
N VAL A 160 -0.91 -7.76 12.61
CA VAL A 160 -0.98 -8.34 13.96
C VAL A 160 0.12 -7.75 14.85
N TRP A 161 1.33 -7.59 14.33
CA TRP A 161 2.44 -6.96 15.05
C TRP A 161 2.11 -5.51 15.44
N GLU A 162 1.55 -4.73 14.53
CA GLU A 162 1.10 -3.35 14.75
C GLU A 162 -0.01 -3.30 15.82
N ALA A 163 -1.05 -4.13 15.68
CA ALA A 163 -2.15 -4.19 16.63
C ALA A 163 -1.67 -4.54 18.06
N GLU A 164 -0.70 -5.45 18.20
CA GLU A 164 -0.16 -5.82 19.50
C GLU A 164 0.73 -4.72 20.10
N ASN A 165 1.45 -3.96 19.28
CA ASN A 165 2.18 -2.79 19.75
C ASN A 165 1.22 -1.70 20.24
N ALA A 166 0.16 -1.40 19.47
CA ALA A 166 -0.87 -0.44 19.85
C ALA A 166 -1.55 -0.84 21.17
N LYS A 167 -1.95 -2.11 21.30
CA LYS A 167 -2.59 -2.65 22.52
C LYS A 167 -1.70 -2.55 23.76
N GLN A 168 -0.42 -2.84 23.62
CA GLN A 168 0.55 -2.77 24.72
C GLN A 168 1.16 -1.37 24.91
N ARG A 169 0.82 -0.40 24.06
CA ARG A 169 1.47 0.93 24.00
C ARG A 169 2.99 0.82 23.91
N ARG A 170 3.47 -0.13 23.09
CA ARG A 170 4.90 -0.32 22.84
C ARG A 170 5.31 0.54 21.65
N HIS A 171 6.28 1.42 21.86
CA HIS A 171 6.94 2.12 20.78
C HIS A 171 8.00 1.21 20.15
N PRO A 172 7.88 0.85 18.86
CA PRO A 172 8.93 0.11 18.16
C PRO A 172 10.17 1.00 18.00
N SER A 173 11.35 0.38 17.81
CA SER A 173 12.52 1.15 17.37
C SER A 173 12.35 1.64 15.93
N VAL A 174 13.07 2.70 15.54
CA VAL A 174 13.11 3.20 14.16
C VAL A 174 13.43 2.06 13.19
N PHE A 175 14.42 1.22 13.55
CA PHE A 175 14.79 0.06 12.75
C PHE A 175 13.64 -0.95 12.59
N GLN A 176 12.96 -1.32 13.68
CA GLN A 176 11.85 -2.27 13.64
C GLN A 176 10.67 -1.72 12.83
N TYR A 177 10.33 -0.45 13.04
CA TYR A 177 9.28 0.23 12.29
C TYR A 177 9.60 0.22 10.80
N MET A 178 10.83 0.58 10.43
CA MET A 178 11.23 0.62 9.02
C MET A 178 11.18 -0.74 8.32
N GLN A 179 11.35 -1.84 9.06
CA GLN A 179 11.21 -3.20 8.53
C GLN A 179 9.76 -3.61 8.34
N MET A 180 8.88 -3.25 9.28
CA MET A 180 7.49 -3.71 9.30
C MET A 180 6.56 -2.84 8.45
N ARG A 181 6.84 -1.53 8.34
CA ARG A 181 5.99 -0.55 7.67
C ARG A 181 5.60 -0.90 6.24
N PRO A 182 6.50 -1.40 5.37
CA PRO A 182 6.13 -1.84 4.02
C PRO A 182 5.05 -2.91 3.95
N PHE A 183 4.89 -3.70 5.02
CA PHE A 183 3.98 -4.83 5.06
C PHE A 183 2.63 -4.44 5.63
N PHE A 184 2.56 -3.81 6.82
CA PHE A 184 1.28 -3.43 7.40
C PHE A 184 0.60 -2.28 6.65
N SER A 185 1.37 -1.44 5.92
CA SER A 185 0.80 -0.48 4.96
C SER A 185 0.18 -1.09 3.71
N GLY A 186 0.49 -2.36 3.40
CA GLY A 186 0.16 -3.00 2.13
C GLY A 186 1.02 -2.54 0.94
N ALA A 187 2.04 -1.70 1.15
CA ALA A 187 2.90 -1.20 0.06
C ALA A 187 3.66 -2.32 -0.67
N ASN A 188 3.94 -3.44 0.01
CA ASN A 188 4.47 -4.67 -0.60
C ASN A 188 3.54 -5.25 -1.67
N LEU A 189 2.23 -5.22 -1.43
CA LEU A 189 1.25 -5.73 -2.39
C LEU A 189 1.19 -4.83 -3.63
N GLY A 190 1.30 -3.51 -3.42
CA GLY A 190 1.39 -2.55 -4.52
C GLY A 190 2.59 -2.81 -5.42
N THR A 191 3.79 -3.01 -4.85
CA THR A 191 4.97 -3.34 -5.65
C THR A 191 4.85 -4.69 -6.35
N ASP A 192 4.31 -5.71 -5.69
CA ASP A 192 4.18 -7.04 -6.27
C ASP A 192 3.24 -7.06 -7.48
N MET A 193 2.18 -6.23 -7.43
CA MET A 193 1.23 -6.08 -8.54
C MET A 193 1.85 -5.45 -9.80
N LEU A 194 3.02 -4.81 -9.72
CA LEU A 194 3.68 -4.21 -10.89
C LEU A 194 4.06 -5.23 -11.96
N GLU A 195 4.43 -6.46 -11.59
CA GLU A 195 4.75 -7.50 -12.58
C GLU A 195 3.54 -7.83 -13.47
N VAL A 196 2.34 -7.88 -12.87
CA VAL A 196 1.09 -8.10 -13.59
C VAL A 196 0.69 -6.84 -14.37
N ALA A 197 0.75 -5.68 -13.74
CA ALA A 197 0.40 -4.38 -14.34
C ALA A 197 1.21 -4.10 -15.62
N ALA A 198 2.53 -4.26 -15.55
CA ALA A 198 3.45 -3.97 -16.65
C ALA A 198 3.64 -5.17 -17.60
N GLN A 199 3.06 -6.33 -17.26
CA GLN A 199 3.29 -7.63 -17.90
C GLN A 199 4.79 -7.97 -17.99
N THR A 200 5.54 -7.60 -16.96
CA THR A 200 6.98 -7.84 -16.85
C THR A 200 7.22 -9.00 -15.89
N TYR A 201 7.09 -10.23 -16.38
CA TYR A 201 7.37 -11.43 -15.59
C TYR A 201 8.87 -11.68 -15.56
N LEU A 202 9.50 -11.37 -14.43
CA LEU A 202 10.95 -11.51 -14.29
C LEU A 202 11.32 -12.94 -13.88
N PRO A 203 12.43 -13.50 -14.39
CA PRO A 203 12.92 -14.80 -13.94
C PRO A 203 13.22 -14.82 -12.44
N ILE A 204 13.01 -15.97 -11.78
CA ILE A 204 13.18 -16.10 -10.33
C ILE A 204 14.59 -15.70 -9.83
N PHE A 205 15.63 -15.94 -10.62
CA PHE A 205 17.00 -15.55 -10.24
C PHE A 205 17.24 -14.03 -10.27
N VAL A 206 16.44 -13.28 -11.03
CA VAL A 206 16.42 -11.81 -11.00
C VAL A 206 15.65 -11.35 -9.76
N LEU A 207 14.47 -11.94 -9.54
CA LEU A 207 13.65 -11.64 -8.36
C LEU A 207 14.40 -11.93 -7.06
N GLN A 208 15.26 -12.95 -7.02
CA GLN A 208 16.09 -13.28 -5.85
C GLN A 208 17.42 -12.51 -5.79
N ASN A 209 17.72 -11.68 -6.78
CA ASN A 209 18.94 -10.88 -6.76
C ASN A 209 18.85 -9.78 -5.68
N GLU A 210 19.85 -9.72 -4.80
CA GLU A 210 19.85 -8.79 -3.67
C GLU A 210 19.81 -7.31 -4.09
N GLN A 211 20.48 -6.94 -5.18
CA GLN A 211 20.48 -5.56 -5.66
C GLN A 211 19.12 -5.17 -6.26
N PHE A 212 18.47 -6.11 -6.96
CA PHE A 212 17.11 -5.91 -7.47
C PHE A 212 16.10 -5.77 -6.31
N GLN A 213 16.14 -6.67 -5.33
CA GLN A 213 15.30 -6.58 -4.13
C GLN A 213 15.52 -5.28 -3.37
N LYS A 214 16.78 -4.82 -3.26
CA LYS A 214 17.10 -3.53 -2.64
C LYS A 214 16.44 -2.36 -3.37
N LEU A 215 16.35 -2.38 -4.70
CA LEU A 215 15.67 -1.35 -5.47
C LEU A 215 14.16 -1.35 -5.23
N VAL A 216 13.54 -2.53 -5.20
CA VAL A 216 12.12 -2.68 -4.84
C VAL A 216 11.86 -2.14 -3.44
N ASP A 217 12.72 -2.47 -2.47
CA ASP A 217 12.62 -1.99 -1.08
C ASP A 217 12.76 -0.47 -0.96
N LEU A 218 13.63 0.16 -1.76
CA LEU A 218 13.80 1.61 -1.73
C LEU A 218 12.56 2.33 -2.27
N ALA A 219 12.02 1.89 -3.40
CA ALA A 219 10.82 2.49 -3.99
C ALA A 219 9.60 2.32 -3.06
N ARG A 220 9.41 1.12 -2.52
CA ARG A 220 8.32 0.81 -1.60
C ARG A 220 8.39 1.61 -0.30
N ARG A 221 9.57 1.69 0.31
CA ARG A 221 9.75 2.45 1.56
C ARG A 221 9.59 3.95 1.33
N ALA A 222 10.01 4.47 0.18
CA ALA A 222 9.72 5.87 -0.18
C ALA A 222 8.21 6.16 -0.20
N VAL A 223 7.37 5.25 -0.73
CA VAL A 223 5.91 5.40 -0.63
C VAL A 223 5.44 5.45 0.82
N CYS A 224 5.96 4.56 1.68
CA CYS A 224 5.62 4.57 3.11
C CYS A 224 6.00 5.88 3.81
N TRP A 225 7.21 6.40 3.60
CA TRP A 225 7.65 7.64 4.27
C TRP A 225 6.90 8.86 3.76
N ALA A 226 6.58 8.88 2.46
CA ALA A 226 5.70 9.91 1.91
C ALA A 226 4.32 9.84 2.56
N ASN A 227 3.76 8.63 2.72
CA ASN A 227 2.48 8.46 3.42
C ASN A 227 2.57 8.97 4.86
N ASP A 228 3.55 8.52 5.65
CA ASP A 228 3.73 8.92 7.05
C ASP A 228 3.80 10.45 7.20
N LEU A 229 4.43 11.16 6.25
CA LEU A 229 4.44 12.62 6.26
C LEU A 229 3.08 13.24 5.93
N PHE A 230 2.39 12.74 4.89
CA PHE A 230 1.10 13.27 4.47
C PHE A 230 -0.03 12.95 5.46
N SER A 231 0.01 11.79 6.11
CA SER A 231 -1.00 11.32 7.06
C SER A 231 -0.74 11.75 8.50
N LEU A 232 0.41 12.35 8.82
CA LEU A 232 0.80 12.68 10.19
C LEU A 232 -0.27 13.47 10.97
N SER A 233 -0.88 14.50 10.36
CA SER A 233 -1.89 15.33 11.02
C SER A 233 -3.12 14.51 11.45
N LYS A 234 -3.54 13.56 10.60
CA LYS A 234 -4.62 12.62 10.87
C LYS A 234 -4.21 11.69 12.00
N GLU A 235 -3.02 11.09 11.95
CA GLU A 235 -2.57 10.07 12.89
C GLU A 235 -2.36 10.63 14.29
N LEU A 236 -1.73 11.81 14.42
CA LEU A 236 -1.61 12.53 15.70
C LEU A 236 -2.97 12.84 16.32
N ALA A 237 -3.98 13.19 15.50
CA ALA A 237 -5.33 13.47 16.00
C ALA A 237 -6.05 12.21 16.54
N HIS A 238 -5.65 11.02 16.09
CA HIS A 238 -6.19 9.74 16.58
C HIS A 238 -5.33 9.10 17.68
N GLY A 239 -4.17 9.69 18.00
CA GLY A 239 -3.20 9.12 18.94
C GLY A 239 -2.58 7.81 18.40
N ASP A 240 -2.41 7.72 17.09
CA ASP A 240 -1.73 6.59 16.46
C ASP A 240 -0.22 6.86 16.42
N ASP A 241 0.53 6.02 17.12
CA ASP A 241 1.98 6.13 17.24
C ASP A 241 2.73 5.37 16.12
N HIS A 242 2.01 4.69 15.20
CA HIS A 242 2.61 3.93 14.09
C HIS A 242 2.93 4.81 12.88
N ASN A 243 3.73 5.86 13.10
CA ASN A 243 4.24 6.78 12.09
C ASN A 243 5.75 6.95 12.24
N LEU A 244 6.53 6.93 11.15
CA LEU A 244 8.00 7.08 11.24
C LEU A 244 8.42 8.38 11.94
N VAL A 245 7.70 9.49 11.74
CA VAL A 245 7.96 10.76 12.43
C VAL A 245 7.84 10.60 13.95
N VAL A 246 6.73 10.00 14.42
CA VAL A 246 6.48 9.78 15.85
C VAL A 246 7.53 8.83 16.45
N VAL A 247 7.88 7.78 15.72
CA VAL A 247 8.90 6.82 16.14
C VAL A 247 10.28 7.47 16.25
N ILE A 248 10.65 8.33 15.28
CA ILE A 248 11.92 9.08 15.31
C ILE A 248 11.93 10.09 16.46
N GLU A 249 10.85 10.87 16.64
CA GLU A 249 10.69 11.83 17.73
C GLU A 249 10.94 11.14 19.08
N HIS A 250 10.29 10.00 19.30
CA HIS A 250 10.40 9.24 20.53
C HIS A 250 11.78 8.58 20.72
N GLU A 251 12.33 7.92 19.70
CA GLU A 251 13.63 7.22 19.84
C GLU A 251 14.81 8.19 20.00
N GLN A 252 14.80 9.31 19.27
CA GLN A 252 15.90 10.28 19.26
C GLN A 252 15.74 11.43 20.25
N GLN A 253 14.55 11.60 20.85
CA GLN A 253 14.24 12.67 21.80
C GLN A 253 14.44 14.07 21.18
N ILE A 254 13.98 14.24 19.96
CA ILE A 254 14.04 15.49 19.17
C ILE A 254 12.64 16.12 19.03
N SER A 255 12.53 17.34 18.51
CA SER A 255 11.21 17.95 18.30
C SER A 255 10.45 17.29 17.14
N LEU A 256 9.12 17.43 17.13
CA LEU A 256 8.27 16.99 16.03
C LEU A 256 8.73 17.58 14.68
N GLU A 257 9.10 18.86 14.64
CA GLU A 257 9.61 19.51 13.43
C GLU A 257 10.95 18.91 12.97
N GLU A 258 11.84 18.58 13.90
CA GLU A 258 13.12 17.90 13.59
C GLU A 258 12.87 16.48 13.06
N ALA A 259 11.91 15.74 13.65
CA ALA A 259 11.52 14.42 13.19
C ALA A 259 10.86 14.43 11.80
N ILE A 260 10.01 15.44 11.51
CA ILE A 260 9.44 15.65 10.16
C ILE A 260 10.56 15.87 9.14
N ALA A 261 11.55 16.71 9.47
CA ALA A 261 12.68 16.99 8.61
C ALA A 261 13.55 15.74 8.37
N GLU A 262 13.79 14.94 9.40
CA GLU A 262 14.56 13.68 9.28
C GLU A 262 13.81 12.64 8.44
N THR A 263 12.51 12.45 8.64
CA THR A 263 11.69 11.54 7.80
C THR A 263 11.73 11.96 6.33
N ALA A 264 11.61 13.27 6.04
CA ALA A 264 11.75 13.78 4.68
C ALA A 264 13.16 13.57 4.11
N ALA A 265 14.21 13.69 4.93
CA ALA A 265 15.58 13.42 4.52
C ALA A 265 15.80 11.93 4.21
N ILE A 266 15.22 11.03 5.01
CA ILE A 266 15.23 9.57 4.77
C ILE A 266 14.57 9.26 3.43
N HIS A 267 13.35 9.76 3.19
CA HIS A 267 12.67 9.62 1.90
C HIS A 267 13.57 10.04 0.73
N ASN A 268 14.11 11.26 0.80
CA ASN A 268 14.92 11.83 -0.29
C ASN A 268 16.22 11.04 -0.53
N ARG A 269 16.83 10.51 0.53
CA ARG A 269 18.01 9.66 0.45
C ARG A 269 17.70 8.32 -0.23
N GLU A 270 16.54 7.73 0.06
CA GLU A 270 16.13 6.47 -0.58
C GLU A 270 15.84 6.64 -2.07
N ILE A 271 15.20 7.75 -2.48
CA ILE A 271 15.01 8.08 -3.90
C ILE A 271 16.34 8.34 -4.61
N ALA A 272 17.28 9.03 -3.97
CA ALA A 272 18.61 9.24 -4.53
C ALA A 272 19.35 7.91 -4.73
N LEU A 273 19.34 7.05 -3.70
CA LEU A 273 19.98 5.74 -3.75
C LEU A 273 19.32 4.81 -4.78
N PHE A 274 17.99 4.87 -4.94
CA PHE A 274 17.28 4.12 -5.97
C PHE A 274 17.78 4.50 -7.37
N ASN A 275 17.88 5.80 -7.66
CA ASN A 275 18.35 6.31 -8.94
C ASN A 275 19.82 5.99 -9.21
N GLU A 276 20.66 5.97 -8.17
CA GLU A 276 22.05 5.54 -8.27
C GLU A 276 22.13 4.03 -8.60
N LEU A 277 21.55 3.18 -7.74
CA LEU A 277 21.71 1.73 -7.83
C LEU A 277 21.06 1.13 -9.08
N ARG A 278 19.98 1.72 -9.62
CA ARG A 278 19.33 1.21 -10.83
C ARG A 278 20.24 1.25 -12.07
N THR A 279 21.28 2.08 -12.04
CA THR A 279 22.30 2.18 -13.12
C THR A 279 23.47 1.20 -12.92
N GLN A 280 23.57 0.58 -11.74
CA GLN A 280 24.68 -0.29 -11.33
C GLN A 280 24.32 -1.78 -11.33
N LEU A 281 23.07 -2.14 -11.63
CA LEU A 281 22.65 -3.54 -11.72
C LEU A 281 23.51 -4.30 -12.74
N PRO A 282 23.95 -5.52 -12.42
CA PRO A 282 24.65 -6.36 -13.39
C PRO A 282 23.71 -6.70 -14.55
N SER A 283 24.28 -6.91 -15.73
CA SER A 283 23.52 -7.41 -16.87
C SER A 283 23.15 -8.88 -16.66
N PHE A 284 21.90 -9.22 -16.94
CA PHE A 284 21.35 -10.57 -16.98
C PHE A 284 21.08 -11.04 -18.41
N GLY A 285 21.51 -10.25 -19.40
CA GLY A 285 21.24 -10.43 -20.82
C GLY A 285 20.19 -9.46 -21.33
N SER A 286 20.39 -8.95 -22.56
CA SER A 286 19.67 -7.78 -23.10
C SER A 286 18.14 -7.86 -23.02
N HIS A 287 17.55 -9.03 -23.27
CA HIS A 287 16.10 -9.22 -23.16
C HIS A 287 15.60 -9.10 -21.71
N ILE A 288 16.33 -9.67 -20.75
CA ILE A 288 15.97 -9.61 -19.33
C ILE A 288 16.22 -8.20 -18.79
N ASP A 289 17.33 -7.58 -19.18
CA ASP A 289 17.68 -6.20 -18.80
C ASP A 289 16.60 -5.20 -19.23
N TYR A 290 16.03 -5.38 -20.42
CA TYR A 290 14.89 -4.57 -20.88
C TYR A 290 13.67 -4.70 -19.97
N SER A 291 13.29 -5.94 -19.61
CA SER A 291 12.18 -6.17 -18.68
C SER A 291 12.46 -5.64 -17.27
N ILE A 292 13.70 -5.73 -16.80
CA ILE A 292 14.13 -5.14 -15.52
C ILE A 292 13.95 -3.63 -15.57
N GLN A 293 14.44 -2.95 -16.60
CA GLN A 293 14.31 -1.49 -16.70
C GLN A 293 12.85 -1.05 -16.75
N ARG A 294 11.98 -1.75 -17.50
CA ARG A 294 10.53 -1.48 -17.47
C ARG A 294 9.94 -1.63 -16.07
N HIS A 295 10.34 -2.64 -15.31
CA HIS A 295 9.88 -2.82 -13.94
C HIS A 295 10.38 -1.70 -13.01
N LEU A 296 11.65 -1.29 -13.14
CA LEU A 296 12.21 -0.19 -12.35
C LEU A 296 11.58 1.17 -12.69
N ASP A 297 11.23 1.42 -13.95
CA ASP A 297 10.47 2.59 -14.35
C ASP A 297 9.05 2.57 -13.78
N ALA A 298 8.43 1.39 -13.74
CA ALA A 298 7.12 1.21 -13.12
C ALA A 298 7.17 1.47 -11.60
N LEU A 299 8.23 1.06 -10.90
CA LEU A 299 8.45 1.41 -9.48
C LEU A 299 8.56 2.94 -9.27
N GLY A 300 9.32 3.64 -10.13
CA GLY A 300 9.41 5.11 -10.06
C GLY A 300 8.05 5.79 -10.32
N THR A 301 7.32 5.28 -11.31
CA THR A 301 5.96 5.73 -11.63
C THR A 301 5.00 5.50 -10.46
N MET A 302 5.09 4.35 -9.79
CA MET A 302 4.32 4.00 -8.59
C MET A 302 4.54 5.02 -7.47
N VAL A 303 5.80 5.35 -7.16
CA VAL A 303 6.17 6.36 -6.16
C VAL A 303 5.55 7.70 -6.52
N ARG A 304 5.72 8.16 -7.77
CA ARG A 304 5.17 9.43 -8.23
C ARG A 304 3.65 9.46 -8.17
N GLY A 305 3.01 8.39 -8.61
CA GLY A 305 1.57 8.28 -8.66
C GLY A 305 0.92 8.34 -7.28
N PHE A 306 1.53 7.67 -6.29
CA PHE A 306 1.09 7.75 -4.90
C PHE A 306 1.23 9.16 -4.33
N MET A 307 2.37 9.83 -4.58
CA MET A 307 2.58 11.21 -4.13
C MET A 307 1.56 12.16 -4.77
N ASP A 308 1.29 12.03 -6.07
CA ASP A 308 0.31 12.86 -6.77
C ASP A 308 -1.09 12.68 -6.26
N TRP A 309 -1.49 11.44 -6.02
CA TRP A 309 -2.77 11.15 -5.39
C TRP A 309 -2.89 11.83 -4.02
N SER A 310 -1.84 11.72 -3.21
CA SER A 310 -1.79 12.30 -1.85
C SER A 310 -1.85 13.83 -1.86
N ILE A 311 -1.23 14.48 -2.85
CA ILE A 311 -1.12 15.94 -2.93
C ILE A 311 -2.31 16.57 -3.63
N TYR A 312 -2.82 15.97 -4.70
CA TYR A 312 -3.74 16.64 -5.62
C TYR A 312 -5.16 16.08 -5.65
N ASP A 313 -5.36 14.80 -5.35
CA ASP A 313 -6.66 14.15 -5.58
C ASP A 313 -7.42 13.86 -4.29
N THR A 314 -6.74 13.33 -3.27
CA THR A 314 -7.40 12.81 -2.08
C THR A 314 -7.70 13.90 -1.06
N ALA A 315 -8.87 13.84 -0.46
CA ALA A 315 -9.20 14.62 0.73
C ALA A 315 -8.91 13.85 2.04
N ARG A 316 -8.19 12.72 1.96
CA ARG A 316 -7.84 11.88 3.12
C ARG A 316 -6.87 12.56 4.08
N TYR A 317 -6.06 13.49 3.58
CA TYR A 317 -4.94 14.09 4.30
C TYR A 317 -5.10 15.62 4.39
N GLU A 318 -4.67 16.20 5.51
CA GLU A 318 -4.70 17.66 5.75
C GLU A 318 -3.28 18.14 6.09
N PHE A 319 -2.59 18.77 5.14
CA PHE A 319 -1.23 19.25 5.31
C PHE A 319 -0.97 20.50 4.46
N ASN A 320 0.05 21.27 4.86
CA ASN A 320 0.61 22.33 4.03
C ASN A 320 1.82 21.76 3.30
N TYR A 321 1.74 21.63 1.98
CA TYR A 321 2.89 21.22 1.18
C TYR A 321 3.73 22.43 0.84
N THR A 322 4.94 22.51 1.41
CA THR A 322 5.86 23.61 1.16
C THR A 322 6.46 23.48 -0.25
N ALA A 323 5.69 23.83 -1.28
CA ALA A 323 6.21 24.11 -2.60
C ALA A 323 6.95 25.45 -2.56
N ARG A 324 8.17 25.48 -3.09
CA ARG A 324 8.97 26.72 -3.18
C ARG A 324 8.26 27.80 -3.98
#